data_AF-D3EZM0-F1
#
_entry.id   AF-D3EZM0-F1
#
_cell.length_a   1.000
_cell.length_b   1.000
_cell.length_c   1.000
_cell.angle_alpha   90.00
_cell.angle_beta   90.00
_cell.angle_gamma   90.00
#
_symmetry.space_group_name_H-M   'P 1'
#
loop_
_entity.id
_entity.type
_entity.pdbx_description
1 polymer ?
#
loop_
_entity_poly.entity_id
_entity_poly.type
_entity_poly.pdbx_seq_one_letter_code
_entity_poly.pdbx_strand_id
1 'polypeptide(L)'
;MRAARNIAVAAATLLLGGAQCATAAGKLPDGRSDGVRIVREGGRMAVVFDKRASAAYRQIAGRTVTISCVKGLGGSYFDISGSRGSSDRVRAARTRRPLRTRDLARGADFCRVALPERRGRDGRTTVPAEPVAAIPLTERGTIHLDEQAKAIAVYVLLEEAVDNDGGRSPSHFLPAPRLFELLRRDDDAWASIELTELASPDDTPPAGALGYYSDGGRHAAAVVRSTNGRRLYHELGPDLAISSNVLGYVFSIDDGMS
;
A
#
# COMPACT_ATOMS: atom_id res chain seq x y z
N MET A 1 1.83 -26.24 6.58
CA MET A 1 0.48 -25.82 6.16
C MET A 1 0.62 -24.61 5.24
N ARG A 2 0.69 -24.83 3.92
CA ARG A 2 0.83 -23.77 2.89
C ARG A 2 -0.56 -23.36 2.36
N ALA A 3 -1.43 -22.91 3.25
CA ALA A 3 -2.85 -22.71 2.95
C ALA A 3 -3.33 -21.32 3.38
N ALA A 4 -2.77 -20.28 2.75
CA ALA A 4 -3.39 -18.94 2.57
C ALA A 4 -2.49 -18.04 1.70
N ARG A 5 -1.78 -18.59 0.70
CA ARG A 5 -1.01 -17.81 -0.27
C ARG A 5 -1.96 -17.21 -1.29
N ASN A 6 -2.66 -16.14 -0.90
CA ASN A 6 -3.37 -15.20 -1.79
C ASN A 6 -3.62 -13.88 -1.05
N ILE A 7 -2.66 -13.41 -0.25
CA ILE A 7 -2.50 -11.95 -0.15
C ILE A 7 -1.91 -11.59 -1.51
N ALA A 8 -2.76 -11.12 -2.41
CA ALA A 8 -2.30 -10.52 -3.64
C ALA A 8 -1.42 -9.34 -3.22
N VAL A 9 -0.10 -9.58 -3.21
CA VAL A 9 0.90 -8.54 -3.39
C VAL A 9 0.58 -7.99 -4.77
N ALA A 10 -0.38 -7.06 -4.80
CA ALA A 10 -0.69 -6.26 -5.97
C ALA A 10 0.57 -5.43 -6.20
N ALA A 11 1.45 -6.02 -7.01
CA ALA A 11 2.81 -5.63 -7.30
C ALA A 11 2.93 -4.12 -7.22
N ALA A 12 3.73 -3.68 -6.26
CA ALA A 12 4.20 -2.31 -6.19
C ALA A 12 5.04 -2.06 -7.43
N THR A 13 4.38 -1.72 -8.54
CA THR A 13 5.05 -1.17 -9.72
C THR A 13 5.44 0.27 -9.37
N LEU A 14 6.48 0.39 -8.54
CA LEU A 14 7.13 1.65 -8.20
C LEU A 14 8.00 2.04 -9.39
N LEU A 15 7.50 2.94 -10.24
CA LEU A 15 8.36 3.63 -11.19
C LEU A 15 9.22 4.65 -10.42
N LEU A 16 10.47 4.25 -10.21
CA LEU A 16 11.55 5.06 -9.65
C LEU A 16 11.89 6.20 -10.63
N GLY A 17 11.44 7.41 -10.32
CA GLY A 17 11.80 8.63 -11.06
C GLY A 17 13.08 9.24 -10.52
N GLY A 18 14.09 9.37 -11.37
CA GLY A 18 15.37 10.02 -11.07
C GLY A 18 15.25 11.51 -10.75
N ALA A 19 16.25 12.01 -10.02
CA ALA A 19 16.36 13.38 -9.57
C ALA A 19 16.32 14.40 -10.72
N GLN A 20 15.33 15.30 -10.71
CA GLN A 20 15.39 16.60 -11.37
C GLN A 20 14.79 17.65 -10.44
N CYS A 21 15.63 18.57 -9.96
CA CYS A 21 15.18 19.86 -9.46
C CYS A 21 14.54 20.63 -10.62
N ALA A 22 13.22 20.75 -10.63
CA ALA A 22 12.51 21.76 -11.41
C ALA A 22 11.19 22.10 -10.72
N THR A 23 11.01 23.39 -10.46
CA THR A 23 9.76 24.02 -10.03
C THR A 23 8.65 23.77 -11.05
N ALA A 24 7.82 22.78 -10.75
CA ALA A 24 6.46 22.59 -11.24
C ALA A 24 5.77 21.78 -10.14
N ALA A 25 4.46 21.94 -9.94
CA ALA A 25 3.69 21.11 -9.01
C ALA A 25 3.90 19.62 -9.36
N GLY A 26 4.88 19.02 -8.68
CA GLY A 26 5.48 17.76 -9.06
C GLY A 26 4.53 16.64 -8.70
N LYS A 27 4.10 15.90 -9.73
CA LYS A 27 3.39 14.64 -9.57
C LYS A 27 4.27 13.69 -8.73
N LEU A 28 3.89 13.52 -7.48
CA LEU A 28 4.45 12.50 -6.59
C LEU A 28 4.12 11.11 -7.18
N PRO A 29 5.05 10.14 -7.14
CA PRO A 29 4.87 8.85 -7.77
C PRO A 29 4.02 7.94 -6.87
N ASP A 30 2.70 8.08 -6.91
CA ASP A 30 1.80 7.02 -6.48
C ASP A 30 1.37 6.20 -7.70
N GLY A 31 2.05 5.08 -7.96
CA GLY A 31 1.74 4.15 -9.06
C GLY A 31 0.32 3.54 -9.05
N ARG A 32 -0.60 4.03 -8.20
CA ARG A 32 -2.02 3.64 -8.15
C ARG A 32 -3.01 4.75 -8.50
N SER A 33 -2.54 5.96 -8.80
CA SER A 33 -3.36 7.03 -9.42
C SER A 33 -3.19 7.09 -10.94
N ASP A 34 -2.40 6.19 -11.53
CA ASP A 34 -1.85 6.30 -12.88
C ASP A 34 -2.92 6.22 -13.98
N GLY A 35 -3.54 7.36 -14.23
CA GLY A 35 -4.67 7.50 -15.13
C GLY A 35 -6.05 7.41 -14.49
N VAL A 36 -6.16 7.42 -13.16
CA VAL A 36 -7.44 7.49 -12.43
C VAL A 36 -7.58 8.85 -11.76
N ARG A 37 -8.69 9.55 -12.02
CA ARG A 37 -8.93 10.89 -11.46
C ARG A 37 -10.39 11.06 -11.06
N ILE A 38 -10.63 12.00 -10.15
CA ILE A 38 -11.99 12.41 -9.77
C ILE A 38 -12.35 13.70 -10.49
N VAL A 39 -13.55 13.75 -11.08
CA VAL A 39 -14.17 14.98 -11.59
C VAL A 39 -15.46 15.26 -10.83
N ARG A 40 -15.81 16.54 -10.70
CA ARG A 40 -17.11 16.95 -10.18
C ARG A 40 -17.95 17.51 -11.33
N GLU A 41 -19.14 16.96 -11.51
CA GLU A 41 -20.11 17.38 -12.52
C GLU A 41 -21.51 17.43 -11.88
N GLY A 42 -22.15 18.60 -11.88
CA GLY A 42 -23.53 18.76 -11.40
C GLY A 42 -23.78 18.32 -9.95
N GLY A 43 -22.85 18.61 -9.04
CA GLY A 43 -22.97 18.23 -7.61
C GLY A 43 -22.76 16.74 -7.33
N ARG A 44 -22.28 15.98 -8.33
CA ARG A 44 -21.87 14.58 -8.20
C ARG A 44 -20.39 14.46 -8.48
N MET A 45 -19.74 13.44 -7.93
CA MET A 45 -18.39 13.08 -8.35
C MET A 45 -18.42 11.91 -9.32
N ALA A 46 -17.46 11.88 -10.23
CA ALA A 46 -17.22 10.73 -11.09
C ALA A 46 -15.74 10.34 -11.03
N VAL A 47 -15.48 9.05 -10.83
CA VAL A 47 -14.14 8.49 -10.98
C VAL A 47 -13.94 8.14 -12.45
N VAL A 48 -12.94 8.75 -13.07
CA VAL A 48 -12.61 8.63 -14.48
C VAL A 48 -11.31 7.85 -14.63
N PHE A 49 -11.38 6.76 -15.38
CA PHE A 49 -10.23 5.97 -15.80
C PHE A 49 -9.86 6.38 -17.23
N ASP A 50 -8.63 6.82 -17.45
CA ASP A 50 -8.12 7.18 -18.77
C ASP A 50 -7.58 5.94 -19.52
N LYS A 51 -6.81 6.19 -20.59
CA LYS A 51 -6.17 5.12 -21.38
C LYS A 51 -5.08 4.36 -20.62
N ARG A 52 -4.32 5.01 -19.73
CA ARG A 52 -3.27 4.37 -18.92
C ARG A 52 -3.88 3.44 -17.88
N ALA A 53 -4.99 3.85 -17.26
CA ALA A 53 -5.72 3.02 -16.30
C ALA A 53 -6.67 1.97 -16.93
N SER A 54 -6.47 1.61 -18.20
CA SER A 54 -7.34 0.64 -18.88
C SER A 54 -7.30 -0.76 -18.24
N ALA A 55 -6.13 -1.19 -17.77
CA ALA A 55 -5.97 -2.50 -17.12
C ALA A 55 -6.72 -2.56 -15.80
N ALA A 56 -6.58 -1.53 -14.95
CA ALA A 56 -7.33 -1.40 -13.70
C ALA A 56 -8.85 -1.38 -13.95
N TYR A 57 -9.33 -0.66 -14.98
CA TYR A 57 -10.75 -0.68 -15.30
C TYR A 57 -11.25 -2.06 -15.73
N ARG A 58 -10.45 -2.83 -16.49
CA ARG A 58 -10.83 -4.20 -16.89
C ARG A 58 -11.04 -5.12 -15.69
N GLN A 59 -10.30 -4.94 -14.59
CA GLN A 59 -10.48 -5.72 -13.36
C GLN A 59 -11.86 -5.52 -12.73
N ILE A 60 -12.45 -4.33 -12.89
CA ILE A 60 -13.75 -3.97 -12.30
C ILE A 60 -14.91 -4.00 -13.29
N ALA A 61 -14.65 -4.11 -14.60
CA ALA A 61 -15.67 -4.01 -15.64
C ALA A 61 -16.84 -4.98 -15.40
N GLY A 62 -18.06 -4.44 -15.30
CA GLY A 62 -19.29 -5.21 -15.05
C GLY A 62 -19.50 -5.65 -13.59
N ARG A 63 -18.58 -5.32 -12.68
CA ARG A 63 -18.61 -5.66 -11.24
C ARG A 63 -19.07 -4.45 -10.41
N THR A 64 -19.53 -4.72 -9.19
CA THR A 64 -19.78 -3.67 -8.19
C THR A 64 -18.48 -3.37 -7.46
N VAL A 65 -18.16 -2.09 -7.34
CA VAL A 65 -17.01 -1.58 -6.58
C VAL A 65 -17.50 -0.71 -5.43
N THR A 66 -16.72 -0.67 -4.37
CA THR A 66 -16.85 0.31 -3.29
C THR A 66 -15.92 1.48 -3.60
N ILE A 67 -16.46 2.69 -3.52
CA ILE A 67 -15.68 3.93 -3.55
C ILE A 67 -15.74 4.51 -2.14
N SER A 68 -14.60 4.61 -1.47
CA SER A 68 -14.51 5.21 -0.13
C SER A 68 -13.62 6.44 -0.16
N CYS A 69 -14.04 7.52 0.50
CA CYS A 69 -13.29 8.77 0.60
C CYS A 69 -13.02 9.08 2.06
N VAL A 70 -11.76 9.36 2.39
CA VAL A 70 -11.30 9.58 3.77
C VAL A 70 -11.06 11.07 3.98
N LYS A 71 -11.52 11.59 5.12
CA LYS A 71 -11.37 12.99 5.53
C LYS A 71 -10.56 13.07 6.82
N GLY A 72 -9.81 14.17 6.98
CA GLY A 72 -9.27 14.53 8.29
C GLY A 72 -8.13 13.63 8.74
N LEU A 73 -7.20 13.29 7.84
CA LEU A 73 -5.94 12.56 8.13
C LEU A 73 -5.00 13.18 9.20
N GLY A 74 -5.44 13.33 10.45
CA GLY A 74 -4.71 14.13 11.45
C GLY A 74 -5.19 13.96 12.90
N GLY A 75 -5.98 12.93 13.19
CA GLY A 75 -6.09 12.40 14.55
C GLY A 75 -4.83 11.61 14.90
N SER A 76 -4.46 11.56 16.17
CA SER A 76 -3.32 10.77 16.67
C SER A 76 -3.33 9.34 16.10
N TYR A 77 -2.16 8.72 15.90
CA TYR A 77 -1.99 7.34 15.42
C TYR A 77 -2.79 6.27 16.19
N PHE A 78 -3.29 6.61 17.39
CA PHE A 78 -4.16 5.78 18.26
C PHE A 78 -5.65 6.18 18.19
N ASP A 79 -6.07 7.00 17.24
CA ASP A 79 -7.48 7.31 17.04
C ASP A 79 -8.16 6.17 16.27
N ILE A 80 -8.37 5.06 16.97
CA ILE A 80 -9.12 3.87 16.53
C ILE A 80 -10.61 4.23 16.26
N SER A 81 -10.99 5.52 16.38
CA SER A 81 -12.37 6.01 16.23
C SER A 81 -12.59 7.03 15.10
N GLY A 82 -11.56 7.44 14.35
CA GLY A 82 -11.56 8.82 13.84
C GLY A 82 -11.71 9.07 12.33
N SER A 83 -11.41 8.13 11.44
CA SER A 83 -11.51 8.41 10.00
C SER A 83 -12.99 8.51 9.59
N ARG A 84 -13.52 9.74 9.50
CA ARG A 84 -14.86 10.00 8.94
C ARG A 84 -14.82 9.75 7.45
N GLY A 85 -14.92 8.48 7.08
CA GLY A 85 -15.05 8.02 5.72
C GLY A 85 -16.48 8.16 5.22
N SER A 86 -16.65 8.42 3.94
CA SER A 86 -17.93 8.22 3.26
C SER A 86 -17.73 7.22 2.13
N SER A 87 -18.58 6.20 2.07
CA SER A 87 -18.52 5.16 1.06
C SER A 87 -19.80 5.11 0.21
N ASP A 88 -19.66 4.65 -1.02
CA ASP A 88 -20.78 4.32 -1.90
C ASP A 88 -20.42 3.09 -2.75
N ARG A 89 -21.44 2.35 -3.17
CA ARG A 89 -21.28 1.17 -4.03
C ARG A 89 -21.80 1.49 -5.42
N VAL A 90 -20.93 1.34 -6.41
CA VAL A 90 -21.22 1.69 -7.81
C VAL A 90 -20.96 0.48 -8.69
N ARG A 91 -21.88 0.19 -9.60
CA ARG A 91 -21.65 -0.81 -10.63
C ARG A 91 -20.86 -0.22 -11.78
N ALA A 92 -19.68 -0.75 -12.04
CA ALA A 92 -18.89 -0.38 -13.20
C ALA A 92 -19.52 -0.94 -14.47
N ALA A 93 -19.62 -0.11 -15.51
CA ALA A 93 -20.10 -0.56 -16.82
C ALA A 93 -19.10 -1.56 -17.43
N ARG A 94 -19.60 -2.47 -18.30
CA ARG A 94 -18.74 -3.43 -19.03
C ARG A 94 -17.73 -2.73 -19.95
N THR A 95 -18.08 -1.57 -20.46
CA THR A 95 -17.19 -0.68 -21.23
C THR A 95 -16.71 0.45 -20.33
N ARG A 96 -15.52 0.99 -20.60
CA ARG A 96 -14.91 2.06 -19.80
C ARG A 96 -15.79 3.31 -19.79
N ARG A 97 -16.47 3.54 -18.66
CA ARG A 97 -17.28 4.73 -18.40
C ARG A 97 -16.95 5.28 -17.00
N PRO A 98 -17.13 6.59 -16.76
CA PRO A 98 -16.94 7.17 -15.44
C PRO A 98 -17.85 6.50 -14.40
N LEU A 99 -17.31 6.21 -13.23
CA LEU A 99 -18.07 5.69 -12.09
C LEU A 99 -18.70 6.88 -11.36
N ARG A 100 -20.01 7.08 -11.50
CA ARG A 100 -20.71 8.21 -10.90
C ARG A 100 -21.23 7.83 -9.52
N THR A 101 -20.98 8.70 -8.54
CA THR A 101 -21.43 8.56 -7.15
C THR A 101 -21.90 9.92 -6.61
N ARG A 102 -22.44 9.95 -5.40
CA ARG A 102 -22.70 11.18 -4.63
C ARG A 102 -21.38 11.95 -4.44
N ASP A 103 -21.43 13.21 -4.03
CA ASP A 103 -20.21 14.01 -3.79
C ASP A 103 -19.48 13.60 -2.49
N LEU A 104 -18.94 12.38 -2.45
CA LEU A 104 -18.17 11.83 -1.33
C LEU A 104 -16.84 12.58 -1.12
N ALA A 105 -16.25 13.05 -2.23
CA ALA A 105 -14.95 13.72 -2.27
C ALA A 105 -14.94 15.11 -1.60
N ARG A 106 -16.07 15.62 -1.12
CA ARG A 106 -16.13 16.94 -0.50
C ARG A 106 -15.39 16.96 0.84
N GLY A 107 -14.23 17.63 0.88
CA GLY A 107 -13.38 17.73 2.06
C GLY A 107 -12.60 16.44 2.38
N ALA A 108 -12.50 15.52 1.43
CA ALA A 108 -11.69 14.32 1.55
C ALA A 108 -10.23 14.59 1.14
N ASP A 109 -9.31 13.91 1.81
CA ASP A 109 -7.88 13.95 1.52
C ASP A 109 -7.53 13.00 0.37
N PHE A 110 -8.17 11.83 0.33
CA PHE A 110 -8.07 10.87 -0.77
C PHE A 110 -9.33 10.02 -0.88
N CYS A 111 -9.47 9.33 -2.01
CA CYS A 111 -10.46 8.27 -2.19
C CYS A 111 -9.81 6.97 -2.69
N ARG A 112 -10.46 5.83 -2.43
CA ARG A 112 -10.09 4.52 -2.94
C ARG A 112 -11.23 3.92 -3.73
N VAL A 113 -10.86 3.14 -4.74
CA VAL A 113 -11.76 2.25 -5.46
C VAL A 113 -11.30 0.84 -5.18
N ALA A 114 -12.22 -0.02 -4.75
CA ALA A 114 -11.92 -1.40 -4.48
C ALA A 114 -13.09 -2.31 -4.83
N LEU A 115 -12.78 -3.57 -5.08
CA LEU A 115 -13.80 -4.60 -5.12
C LEU A 115 -14.14 -4.97 -3.67
N PRO A 116 -15.43 -5.07 -3.33
CA PRO A 116 -15.83 -5.35 -1.96
C PRO A 116 -15.29 -6.71 -1.52
N GLU A 117 -15.12 -6.84 -0.21
CA GLU A 117 -14.93 -8.13 0.44
C GLU A 117 -16.01 -9.11 -0.01
N ARG A 118 -15.62 -10.37 -0.23
CA ARG A 118 -16.54 -11.43 -0.65
C ARG A 118 -16.27 -12.71 0.10
N ARG A 119 -17.33 -13.49 0.35
CA ARG A 119 -17.14 -14.86 0.82
C ARG A 119 -16.54 -15.73 -0.28
N GLY A 120 -15.63 -16.60 0.12
CA GLY A 120 -15.06 -17.67 -0.68
C GLY A 120 -16.14 -18.67 -1.10
N ARG A 121 -15.81 -19.52 -2.08
CA ARG A 121 -16.74 -20.55 -2.59
C ARG A 121 -17.12 -21.59 -1.53
N ASP A 122 -16.27 -21.76 -0.53
CA ASP A 122 -16.48 -22.65 0.62
C ASP A 122 -17.42 -22.06 1.68
N GLY A 123 -17.81 -20.79 1.55
CA GLY A 123 -18.64 -20.06 2.52
C GLY A 123 -17.97 -19.80 3.88
N ARG A 124 -16.72 -20.26 4.06
CA ARG A 124 -15.96 -20.19 5.31
C ARG A 124 -14.80 -19.21 5.22
N THR A 125 -14.21 -19.08 4.06
CA THR A 125 -13.11 -18.15 3.82
C THR A 125 -13.68 -16.78 3.46
N THR A 126 -13.14 -15.72 4.05
CA THR A 126 -13.38 -14.34 3.60
C THR A 126 -12.26 -13.95 2.65
N VAL A 127 -12.62 -13.51 1.44
CA VAL A 127 -11.66 -12.91 0.51
C VAL A 127 -11.66 -11.40 0.77
N PRO A 128 -10.53 -10.82 1.18
CA PRO A 128 -10.45 -9.40 1.52
C PRO A 128 -10.81 -8.51 0.34
N ALA A 129 -11.15 -7.27 0.63
CA ALA A 129 -11.39 -6.28 -0.41
C ALA A 129 -10.14 -6.09 -1.29
N GLU A 130 -10.33 -6.03 -2.61
CA GLU A 130 -9.23 -5.96 -3.57
C GLU A 130 -9.05 -4.50 -4.00
N PRO A 131 -7.94 -3.83 -3.64
CA PRO A 131 -7.71 -2.44 -4.00
C PRO A 131 -7.47 -2.31 -5.51
N VAL A 132 -8.16 -1.36 -6.14
CA VAL A 132 -8.07 -1.11 -7.59
C VAL A 132 -7.36 0.20 -7.89
N ALA A 133 -7.69 1.25 -7.15
CA ALA A 133 -7.08 2.57 -7.31
C ALA A 133 -7.11 3.36 -6.00
N ALA A 134 -6.12 4.23 -5.82
CA ALA A 134 -6.09 5.24 -4.76
C ALA A 134 -5.87 6.60 -5.43
N ILE A 135 -6.67 7.60 -5.05
CA ILE A 135 -6.78 8.87 -5.74
C ILE A 135 -6.58 9.97 -4.70
N PRO A 136 -5.42 10.65 -4.68
CA PRO A 136 -5.23 11.79 -3.81
C PRO A 136 -6.09 12.97 -4.27
N LEU A 137 -6.63 13.71 -3.30
CA LEU A 137 -7.42 14.92 -3.51
C LEU A 137 -6.74 16.16 -2.90
N THR A 138 -5.88 15.96 -1.91
CA THR A 138 -5.07 16.99 -1.24
C THR A 138 -3.60 16.56 -1.21
N GLU A 139 -2.69 17.51 -1.01
CA GLU A 139 -1.25 17.23 -0.81
C GLU A 139 -1.02 16.26 0.35
N ARG A 140 -1.75 16.46 1.45
CA ARG A 140 -1.75 15.58 2.62
C ARG A 140 -2.22 14.16 2.28
N GLY A 141 -3.25 14.03 1.44
CA GLY A 141 -3.67 12.73 0.91
C GLY A 141 -2.59 12.07 0.07
N THR A 142 -1.86 12.83 -0.75
CA THR A 142 -0.74 12.29 -1.53
C THR A 142 0.39 11.78 -0.64
N ILE A 143 0.79 12.57 0.37
CA ILE A 143 1.79 12.16 1.36
C ILE A 143 1.37 10.88 2.07
N HIS A 144 0.12 10.81 2.55
CA HIS A 144 -0.38 9.65 3.27
C HIS A 144 -0.42 8.40 2.39
N LEU A 145 -0.83 8.51 1.12
CA LEU A 145 -0.85 7.35 0.21
C LEU A 145 0.56 6.86 -0.14
N ASP A 146 1.53 7.77 -0.32
CA ASP A 146 2.94 7.41 -0.49
C ASP A 146 3.49 6.67 0.73
N GLU A 147 3.27 7.24 1.92
CA GLU A 147 3.75 6.67 3.17
C GLU A 147 3.07 5.33 3.47
N GLN A 148 1.78 5.18 3.19
CA GLN A 148 1.10 3.90 3.37
C GLN A 148 1.62 2.82 2.41
N ALA A 149 1.79 3.14 1.12
CA ALA A 149 2.30 2.17 0.16
C ALA A 149 3.69 1.64 0.57
N LYS A 150 4.53 2.55 1.06
CA LYS A 150 5.88 2.24 1.56
C LYS A 150 5.87 1.51 2.90
N ALA A 151 4.97 1.87 3.80
CA ALA A 151 4.73 1.16 5.06
C ALA A 151 4.34 -0.31 4.82
N ILE A 152 3.46 -0.57 3.85
CA ILE A 152 3.09 -1.93 3.45
C ILE A 152 4.34 -2.69 2.94
N ALA A 153 5.15 -2.08 2.08
CA ALA A 153 6.36 -2.72 1.57
C ALA A 153 7.37 -3.07 2.69
N VAL A 154 7.58 -2.15 3.63
CA VAL A 154 8.39 -2.38 4.84
C VAL A 154 7.86 -3.54 5.67
N TYR A 155 6.55 -3.55 5.94
CA TYR A 155 5.91 -4.60 6.72
C TYR A 155 6.02 -5.97 6.05
N VAL A 156 5.66 -6.06 4.75
CA VAL A 156 5.70 -7.31 3.99
C VAL A 156 7.14 -7.83 3.88
N LEU A 157 8.15 -6.98 3.68
CA LEU A 157 9.54 -7.43 3.64
C LEU A 157 9.96 -8.14 4.94
N LEU A 158 9.55 -7.59 6.09
CA LEU A 158 9.90 -8.18 7.37
C LEU A 158 9.11 -9.45 7.68
N GLU A 159 7.83 -9.52 7.28
CA GLU A 159 7.04 -10.76 7.34
C GLU A 159 7.65 -11.87 6.46
N GLU A 160 8.10 -11.54 5.25
CA GLU A 160 8.81 -12.50 4.40
C GLU A 160 10.12 -12.98 5.05
N ALA A 161 10.84 -12.09 5.76
CA ALA A 161 12.03 -12.48 6.50
C ALA A 161 11.70 -13.49 7.63
N VAL A 162 10.56 -13.30 8.32
CA VAL A 162 10.07 -14.23 9.36
C VAL A 162 9.66 -15.57 8.76
N ASP A 163 8.91 -15.56 7.66
CA ASP A 163 8.41 -16.78 7.01
C ASP A 163 9.55 -17.63 6.41
N ASN A 164 10.57 -16.98 5.86
CA ASN A 164 11.73 -17.64 5.27
C ASN A 164 12.73 -18.19 6.31
N ASP A 165 12.58 -17.86 7.60
CA ASP A 165 13.26 -18.57 8.72
C ASP A 165 12.58 -19.92 9.06
N GLY A 166 11.64 -20.38 8.22
CA GLY A 166 11.02 -21.70 8.36
C GLY A 166 9.98 -21.80 9.48
N GLY A 167 9.48 -20.66 9.98
CA GLY A 167 8.39 -20.58 10.96
C GLY A 167 8.69 -21.22 12.32
N ARG A 168 9.95 -21.50 12.63
CA ARG A 168 10.37 -22.17 13.88
C ARG A 168 10.99 -21.18 14.85
N SER A 169 10.15 -20.29 15.41
CA SER A 169 10.52 -19.28 16.41
C SER A 169 11.52 -18.25 15.85
N PRO A 170 11.35 -16.94 16.08
CA PRO A 170 12.24 -15.89 15.55
C PRO A 170 13.57 -15.93 16.29
N SER A 171 14.34 -16.94 15.95
CA SER A 171 15.64 -17.27 16.53
C SER A 171 16.73 -16.72 15.62
N HIS A 172 16.47 -16.68 14.30
CA HIS A 172 17.45 -16.33 13.28
C HIS A 172 16.82 -15.59 12.07
N PHE A 173 16.98 -14.28 12.00
CA PHE A 173 16.69 -13.54 10.78
C PHE A 173 17.77 -13.82 9.73
N LEU A 174 17.37 -14.17 8.51
CA LEU A 174 18.32 -14.37 7.42
C LEU A 174 19.14 -13.09 7.17
N PRO A 175 20.45 -13.21 6.91
CA PRO A 175 21.25 -12.08 6.42
C PRO A 175 20.70 -11.55 5.09
N ALA A 176 20.86 -10.24 4.87
CA ALA A 176 20.25 -9.53 3.73
C ALA A 176 20.52 -10.20 2.36
N PRO A 177 21.77 -10.59 2.02
CA PRO A 177 22.03 -11.20 0.71
C PRO A 177 21.23 -12.48 0.48
N ARG A 178 21.03 -13.28 1.53
CA ARG A 178 20.29 -14.55 1.44
C ARG A 178 18.79 -14.31 1.30
N LEU A 179 18.22 -13.38 2.06
CA LEU A 179 16.81 -13.02 1.93
C LEU A 179 16.52 -12.48 0.54
N PHE A 180 17.35 -11.57 0.02
CA PHE A 180 17.13 -10.96 -1.29
C PHE A 180 17.19 -11.97 -2.44
N GLU A 181 18.05 -12.98 -2.35
CA GLU A 181 18.08 -14.10 -3.31
C GLU A 181 16.76 -14.87 -3.33
N LEU A 182 16.20 -15.17 -2.14
CA LEU A 182 14.93 -15.89 -2.01
C LEU A 182 13.75 -15.08 -2.56
N LEU A 183 13.66 -13.80 -2.18
CA LEU A 183 12.59 -12.91 -2.64
C LEU A 183 12.56 -12.78 -4.15
N ARG A 184 13.73 -12.61 -4.79
CA ARG A 184 13.84 -12.49 -6.25
C ARG A 184 13.58 -13.80 -6.99
N ARG A 185 13.78 -14.94 -6.33
CA ARG A 185 13.55 -16.26 -6.93
C ARG A 185 12.06 -16.61 -6.96
N ASP A 186 11.34 -16.25 -5.90
CA ASP A 186 9.99 -16.75 -5.66
C ASP A 186 8.88 -15.82 -6.18
N ASP A 187 9.17 -14.54 -6.41
CA ASP A 187 8.13 -13.56 -6.77
C ASP A 187 8.66 -12.41 -7.64
N ASP A 188 8.09 -12.30 -8.85
CA ASP A 188 8.37 -11.24 -9.82
C ASP A 188 8.07 -9.83 -9.26
N ALA A 189 7.23 -9.69 -8.23
CA ALA A 189 6.93 -8.41 -7.61
C ALA A 189 8.19 -7.77 -6.97
N TRP A 190 9.03 -8.58 -6.33
CA TRP A 190 10.28 -8.11 -5.72
C TRP A 190 11.37 -7.80 -6.74
N ALA A 191 11.30 -8.38 -7.94
CA ALA A 191 12.29 -8.13 -8.99
C ALA A 191 12.32 -6.66 -9.45
N SER A 192 11.22 -5.92 -9.27
CA SER A 192 11.11 -4.50 -9.61
C SER A 192 11.46 -3.54 -8.48
N ILE A 193 11.75 -4.05 -7.28
CA ILE A 193 12.04 -3.25 -6.09
C ILE A 193 13.55 -3.24 -5.86
N GLU A 194 14.12 -2.05 -5.69
CA GLU A 194 15.52 -1.91 -5.31
C GLU A 194 15.68 -2.26 -3.83
N LEU A 195 16.37 -3.36 -3.55
CA LEU A 195 16.65 -3.84 -2.21
C LEU A 195 18.09 -3.50 -1.84
N THR A 196 18.29 -2.98 -0.62
CA THR A 196 19.62 -2.58 -0.13
C THR A 196 19.86 -3.14 1.26
N GLU A 197 21.05 -3.71 1.46
CA GLU A 197 21.50 -4.11 2.78
C GLU A 197 21.87 -2.87 3.61
N LEU A 198 21.43 -2.84 4.86
CA LEU A 198 21.76 -1.81 5.83
C LEU A 198 22.83 -2.32 6.79
N ALA A 199 23.76 -1.45 7.20
CA ALA A 199 24.80 -1.82 8.16
C ALA A 199 24.30 -1.77 9.61
N SER A 200 23.30 -0.93 9.87
CA SER A 200 22.65 -0.73 11.17
C SER A 200 21.12 -0.61 11.01
N PRO A 201 20.32 -1.04 12.01
CA PRO A 201 18.87 -0.84 12.01
C PRO A 201 18.46 0.62 12.01
N ASP A 202 19.35 1.55 12.35
CA ASP A 202 19.12 3.01 12.33
C ASP A 202 19.43 3.66 10.98
N ASP A 203 20.08 2.92 10.07
CA ASP A 203 20.44 3.46 8.76
C ASP A 203 19.20 3.83 7.94
N THR A 204 19.40 4.71 6.97
CA THR A 204 18.38 5.08 6.00
C THR A 204 18.86 4.69 4.61
N PRO A 205 18.10 3.88 3.86
CA PRO A 205 18.50 3.50 2.51
C PRO A 205 18.51 4.71 1.56
N PRO A 206 19.17 4.59 0.39
CA PRO A 206 19.04 5.55 -0.70
C PRO A 206 17.56 5.82 -1.07
N ALA A 207 17.30 6.97 -1.70
CA ALA A 207 15.94 7.26 -2.18
C ALA A 207 15.49 6.18 -3.18
N GLY A 208 14.27 5.68 -2.99
CA GLY A 208 13.69 4.66 -3.86
C GLY A 208 14.11 3.22 -3.54
N ALA A 209 15.05 3.01 -2.62
CA ALA A 209 15.42 1.68 -2.16
C ALA A 209 14.68 1.31 -0.87
N LEU A 210 14.39 0.02 -0.73
CA LEU A 210 13.90 -0.60 0.49
C LEU A 210 15.09 -1.29 1.18
N GLY A 211 15.40 -0.82 2.38
CA GLY A 211 16.51 -1.26 3.20
C GLY A 211 16.13 -2.43 4.10
N TYR A 212 17.05 -3.37 4.28
CA TYR A 212 16.92 -4.46 5.25
C TYR A 212 18.21 -4.62 6.04
N TYR A 213 18.07 -4.74 7.35
CA TYR A 213 19.11 -5.07 8.31
C TYR A 213 18.77 -6.41 8.98
N SER A 214 19.79 -7.24 9.23
CA SER A 214 19.71 -8.39 10.12
C SER A 214 21.08 -8.65 10.76
N ASP A 215 21.09 -9.01 12.04
CA ASP A 215 22.29 -9.48 12.74
C ASP A 215 22.56 -10.99 12.57
N GLY A 216 21.76 -11.69 11.76
CA GLY A 216 21.79 -13.15 11.63
C GLY A 216 21.17 -13.91 12.82
N GLY A 217 20.62 -13.18 13.78
CA GLY A 217 20.09 -13.66 15.04
C GLY A 217 18.67 -13.14 15.26
N ARG A 218 18.44 -12.46 16.38
CA ARG A 218 17.09 -12.07 16.82
C ARG A 218 16.75 -10.62 16.53
N HIS A 219 17.52 -9.95 15.68
CA HIS A 219 17.31 -8.56 15.33
C HIS A 219 17.25 -8.37 13.83
N ALA A 220 16.14 -7.83 13.35
CA ALA A 220 16.01 -7.37 11.97
C ALA A 220 15.19 -6.08 11.88
N ALA A 221 15.47 -5.30 10.84
CA ALA A 221 14.71 -4.10 10.53
C ALA A 221 14.50 -3.96 9.02
N ALA A 222 13.32 -3.50 8.63
CA ALA A 222 13.02 -3.04 7.29
C ALA A 222 12.77 -1.53 7.33
N VAL A 223 13.35 -0.81 6.37
CA VAL A 223 13.37 0.67 6.37
C VAL A 223 13.18 1.19 4.95
N VAL A 224 12.43 2.27 4.79
CA VAL A 224 12.34 3.00 3.52
C VAL A 224 12.20 4.50 3.77
N ARG A 225 12.62 5.31 2.80
CA ARG A 225 12.38 6.75 2.79
C ARG A 225 11.15 7.08 1.96
N SER A 226 10.17 7.73 2.57
CA SER A 226 9.02 8.30 1.86
C SER A 226 9.45 9.45 0.93
N THR A 227 8.57 9.86 0.03
CA THR A 227 8.89 10.86 -0.99
C THR A 227 9.05 12.25 -0.37
N ASN A 228 8.37 12.53 0.73
CA ASN A 228 8.57 13.73 1.56
C ASN A 228 9.80 13.62 2.50
N GLY A 229 10.59 12.55 2.41
CA GLY A 229 11.83 12.39 3.17
C GLY A 229 11.69 11.75 4.55
N ARG A 230 10.47 11.39 5.00
CA ARG A 230 10.26 10.69 6.27
C ARG A 230 10.83 9.27 6.22
N ARG A 231 11.49 8.87 7.31
CA ARG A 231 11.96 7.50 7.51
C ARG A 231 10.81 6.64 8.03
N LEU A 232 10.46 5.59 7.30
CA LEU A 232 9.47 4.60 7.68
C LEU A 232 10.18 3.30 8.02
N TYR A 233 9.85 2.70 9.16
CA TYR A 233 10.56 1.52 9.63
C TYR A 233 9.65 0.55 10.42
N HIS A 234 10.02 -0.72 10.33
CA HIS A 234 9.53 -1.79 11.17
C HIS A 234 10.73 -2.61 11.63
N GLU A 235 10.85 -2.79 12.93
CA GLU A 235 11.98 -3.44 13.56
C GLU A 235 11.49 -4.47 14.57
N LEU A 236 12.10 -5.65 14.50
CA LEU A 236 11.95 -6.74 15.44
C LEU A 236 13.27 -6.88 16.17
N GLY A 237 13.31 -6.39 17.40
CA GLY A 237 14.48 -6.48 18.26
C GLY A 237 14.54 -7.79 19.05
N PRO A 238 15.59 -7.95 19.87
CA PRO A 238 15.69 -9.05 20.82
C PRO A 238 14.43 -9.15 21.68
N ASP A 239 14.07 -10.36 22.09
CA ASP A 239 12.92 -10.62 22.96
C ASP A 239 11.54 -10.23 22.39
N LEU A 240 11.43 -10.20 21.06
CA LEU A 240 10.20 -9.84 20.35
C LEU A 240 9.79 -8.37 20.58
N ALA A 241 10.72 -7.51 20.98
CA ALA A 241 10.46 -6.10 21.07
C ALA A 241 10.14 -5.54 19.67
N ILE A 242 8.97 -4.93 19.52
CA ILE A 242 8.55 -4.33 18.26
C ILE A 242 8.73 -2.81 18.35
N SER A 243 9.52 -2.26 17.45
CA SER A 243 9.64 -0.81 17.24
C SER A 243 9.15 -0.48 15.83
N SER A 244 8.19 0.43 15.70
CA SER A 244 7.64 0.76 14.40
C SER A 244 6.90 2.09 14.36
N ASN A 245 7.01 2.77 13.22
CA ASN A 245 6.14 3.89 12.86
C ASN A 245 5.26 3.60 11.64
N VAL A 246 5.16 2.34 11.20
CA VAL A 246 4.40 1.92 10.02
C VAL A 246 3.12 1.16 10.33
N LEU A 247 2.98 0.56 11.52
CA LEU A 247 1.83 -0.29 11.85
C LEU A 247 0.47 0.41 11.69
N GLY A 248 0.38 1.70 12.05
CA GLY A 248 -0.85 2.48 11.86
C GLY A 248 -1.27 2.65 10.39
N TYR A 249 -0.34 2.54 9.43
CA TYR A 249 -0.68 2.54 8.00
C TYR A 249 -1.15 1.18 7.50
N VAL A 250 -0.62 0.09 8.07
CA VAL A 250 -0.90 -1.28 7.67
C VAL A 250 -2.28 -1.71 8.15
N PHE A 251 -2.60 -1.44 9.42
CA PHE A 251 -3.87 -1.85 10.02
C PHE A 251 -5.04 -0.91 9.70
N SER A 252 -4.81 0.29 9.16
CA SER A 252 -5.87 1.22 8.74
C SER A 252 -6.43 0.94 7.34
N ILE A 253 -6.01 -0.16 6.69
CA ILE A 253 -6.57 -0.56 5.39
C ILE A 253 -8.05 -0.98 5.54
N ASP A 254 -8.44 -1.53 6.68
CA ASP A 254 -9.75 -2.14 6.89
C ASP A 254 -10.86 -1.14 7.27
N ASP A 255 -10.51 -0.04 7.96
CA ASP A 255 -11.47 0.92 8.50
C ASP A 255 -12.23 1.73 7.44
N GLY A 256 -11.77 1.72 6.19
CA GLY A 256 -12.39 2.44 5.07
C GLY A 256 -13.13 1.57 4.05
N MET A 257 -13.18 0.25 4.23
CA MET A 257 -13.64 -0.69 3.20
C MET A 257 -14.85 -1.54 3.61
N SER A 258 -15.31 -1.41 4.86
CA SER A 258 -16.51 -2.07 5.41
C SER A 258 -17.83 -1.43 4.94
#